data_AF-A0A564ZNX0-F1
#
_entry.id   AF-A0A564ZNX0-F1
#
_cell.length_a   1.000
_cell.length_b   1.000
_cell.length_c   1.000
_cell.angle_alpha   90.00
_cell.angle_beta   90.00
_cell.angle_gamma   90.00
#
_symmetry.space_group_name_H-M   'P 1'
#
loop_
_entity.id
_entity.type
_entity.pdbx_description
1 polymer ?
#
loop_
_entity_poly.entity_id
_entity_poly.type
_entity_poly.pdbx_seq_one_letter_code
_entity_poly.pdbx_strand_id
1 'polypeptide(L)'
;MANEGPIVGRTKHGELTLDQIAELQPGLGQLMPLMSERYWICYYAAKGGNWALAAYQLNGLRSLFKKANTTRPKYKTMLDSYVKAIFDPLALQIEAKNFVEFERCYRQGIELANKMHGSTNHPEILWKLPSAPPQHLELGPCV
;
A
#
# COMPACT_ATOMS: atom_id res chain seq x y z
N MET A 1 22.16 33.48 -25.11
CA MET A 1 20.99 32.76 -24.55
C MET A 1 20.98 33.07 -23.05
N ALA A 2 19.88 33.60 -22.52
CA ALA A 2 19.82 33.92 -21.10
C ALA A 2 20.05 32.63 -20.29
N ASN A 3 21.08 32.66 -19.45
CA ASN A 3 21.39 31.55 -18.55
C ASN A 3 20.37 31.61 -17.42
N GLU A 4 19.17 31.09 -17.68
CA GLU A 4 18.18 30.90 -16.63
C GLU A 4 18.78 29.90 -15.64
N GLY A 5 19.02 30.36 -14.41
CA GLY A 5 19.52 29.51 -13.34
C GLY A 5 18.64 28.28 -13.10
N PRO A 6 19.10 27.31 -12.30
CA PRO A 6 18.35 26.08 -12.06
C PRO A 6 16.92 26.38 -11.56
N ILE A 7 15.95 25.57 -12.01
CA ILE A 7 14.57 25.67 -11.52
C ILE A 7 14.55 25.35 -10.02
N VAL A 8 14.07 26.30 -9.22
CA VAL A 8 13.98 26.19 -7.76
C VAL A 8 12.56 26.44 -7.26
N GLY A 9 12.17 25.67 -6.24
CA GLY A 9 11.01 25.97 -5.40
C GLY A 9 11.40 26.91 -4.27
N ARG A 10 10.56 27.90 -3.95
CA ARG A 10 10.82 28.86 -2.87
C ARG A 10 9.92 28.59 -1.67
N THR A 11 10.53 28.55 -0.48
CA THR A 11 9.83 28.45 0.81
C THR A 11 10.29 29.59 1.72
N LYS A 12 9.61 29.78 2.88
CA LYS A 12 10.07 30.72 3.92
C LYS A 12 11.42 30.35 4.55
N HIS A 13 11.93 29.15 4.29
CA HIS A 13 13.18 28.61 4.84
C HIS A 13 14.32 28.59 3.82
N GLY A 14 14.09 29.01 2.57
CA GLY A 14 15.08 29.01 1.50
C GLY A 14 14.56 28.39 0.20
N GLU A 15 15.47 28.25 -0.76
CA GLU A 15 15.23 27.63 -2.07
C GLU A 15 15.56 26.13 -2.05
N LEU A 16 14.79 25.32 -2.77
CA LEU A 16 15.04 23.90 -3.01
C LEU A 16 15.14 23.65 -4.51
N THR A 17 16.15 22.91 -4.94
CA THR A 17 16.26 22.48 -6.34
C THR A 17 15.23 21.40 -6.67
N LEU A 18 14.96 21.20 -7.96
CA LEU A 18 14.10 20.10 -8.41
C LEU A 18 14.62 18.72 -7.92
N ASP A 19 15.94 18.51 -7.93
CA ASP A 19 16.55 17.26 -7.47
C ASP A 19 16.32 17.04 -5.97
N GLN A 20 16.49 18.08 -5.15
CA GLN A 20 16.20 18.00 -3.72
C GLN A 20 14.72 17.65 -3.47
N ILE A 21 13.79 18.24 -4.24
CA ILE A 21 12.36 17.91 -4.13
C ILE A 21 12.07 16.46 -4.55
N ALA A 22 12.78 15.94 -5.56
CA ALA A 22 12.68 14.55 -5.99
C ALA A 22 13.24 13.58 -4.92
N GLU A 23 14.37 13.91 -4.30
CA GLU A 23 14.98 13.13 -3.22
C GLU A 23 14.12 13.08 -1.95
N LEU A 24 13.38 14.16 -1.66
CA LEU A 24 12.43 14.23 -0.54
C LEU A 24 11.22 13.29 -0.71
N GLN A 25 10.99 12.71 -1.89
CA GLN A 25 9.85 11.83 -2.09
C GLN A 25 9.94 10.56 -1.23
N PRO A 26 8.81 10.14 -0.61
CA PRO A 26 8.80 9.05 0.35
C PRO A 26 9.30 7.75 -0.29
N GLY A 27 10.21 7.09 0.42
CA GLY A 27 10.65 5.75 0.10
C GLY A 27 9.70 4.68 0.64
N LEU A 28 9.95 3.41 0.29
CA LEU A 28 9.15 2.29 0.76
C LEU A 28 9.09 2.22 2.29
N GLY A 29 10.16 2.56 3.02
CA GLY A 29 10.14 2.56 4.49
C GLY A 29 9.10 3.50 5.11
N GLN A 30 8.78 4.63 4.47
CA GLN A 30 7.70 5.52 4.92
C GLN A 30 6.32 5.07 4.42
N LEU A 31 6.25 4.40 3.26
CA LEU A 31 4.99 3.94 2.68
C LEU A 31 4.52 2.61 3.28
N MET A 32 5.42 1.71 3.70
CA MET A 32 5.08 0.38 4.22
C MET A 32 4.14 0.43 5.44
N PRO A 33 4.31 1.32 6.44
CA PRO A 33 3.35 1.45 7.53
C PRO A 33 1.95 1.82 7.05
N LEU A 34 1.84 2.74 6.08
CA LEU A 34 0.56 3.15 5.48
C LEU A 34 -0.07 2.00 4.69
N MET A 35 0.75 1.20 4.00
CA MET A 35 0.28 0.01 3.29
C MET A 35 -0.20 -1.06 4.27
N SER A 36 0.56 -1.32 5.34
CA SER A 36 0.19 -2.22 6.43
C SER A 36 -1.16 -1.83 7.01
N GLU A 37 -1.35 -0.55 7.37
CA GLU A 37 -2.59 0.01 7.93
C GLU A 37 -3.80 -0.27 7.03
N ARG A 38 -3.68 -0.02 5.73
CA ARG A 38 -4.78 -0.29 4.80
C ARG A 38 -5.04 -1.79 4.65
N TYR A 39 -4.00 -2.61 4.64
CA TYR A 39 -4.13 -4.03 4.39
C TYR A 39 -4.90 -4.76 5.49
N TRP A 40 -4.59 -4.54 6.77
CA TRP A 40 -5.32 -5.20 7.85
C TRP A 40 -6.74 -4.67 8.05
N ILE A 41 -6.98 -3.36 7.84
CA ILE A 41 -8.35 -2.82 7.85
C ILE A 41 -9.17 -3.47 6.72
N CYS A 42 -8.59 -3.67 5.54
CA CYS A 42 -9.26 -4.36 4.43
C CYS A 42 -9.77 -5.76 4.84
N TYR A 43 -8.94 -6.54 5.53
CA TYR A 43 -9.35 -7.87 6.02
C TYR A 43 -10.51 -7.78 6.99
N TYR A 44 -10.39 -6.91 8.01
CA TYR A 44 -11.40 -6.81 9.05
C TYR A 44 -12.71 -6.20 8.56
N ALA A 45 -12.66 -5.29 7.59
CA ALA A 45 -13.83 -4.76 6.91
C ALA A 45 -14.55 -5.86 6.12
N ALA A 46 -13.83 -6.66 5.34
CA ALA A 46 -14.42 -7.80 4.63
C ALA A 46 -15.03 -8.82 5.60
N LYS A 47 -14.33 -9.13 6.69
CA LYS A 47 -14.79 -10.05 7.75
C LYS A 47 -16.06 -9.57 8.45
N GLY A 48 -16.16 -8.27 8.73
CA GLY A 48 -17.35 -7.67 9.33
C GLY A 48 -18.50 -7.44 8.35
N GLY A 49 -18.29 -7.69 7.05
CA GLY A 49 -19.30 -7.47 6.01
C GLY A 49 -19.34 -6.04 5.45
N ASN A 50 -18.43 -5.16 5.87
CA ASN A 50 -18.23 -3.84 5.26
C ASN A 50 -17.40 -3.93 3.97
N TRP A 51 -18.00 -4.51 2.93
CA TRP A 51 -17.35 -4.68 1.63
C TRP A 51 -16.96 -3.36 0.95
N ALA A 52 -17.71 -2.29 1.21
CA ALA A 52 -17.39 -0.96 0.70
C ALA A 52 -16.09 -0.41 1.31
N LEU A 53 -15.93 -0.56 2.63
CA LEU A 53 -14.68 -0.21 3.31
C LEU A 53 -13.52 -1.12 2.87
N ALA A 54 -13.76 -2.41 2.69
CA ALA A 54 -12.74 -3.32 2.14
C ALA A 54 -12.25 -2.86 0.76
N ALA A 55 -13.18 -2.53 -0.15
CA ALA A 55 -12.86 -1.98 -1.47
C ALA A 55 -12.08 -0.66 -1.37
N TYR A 56 -12.52 0.26 -0.50
CA TYR A 56 -11.86 1.54 -0.27
C TYR A 56 -10.41 1.35 0.20
N GLN A 57 -10.17 0.44 1.14
CA GLN A 57 -8.83 0.17 1.64
C GLN A 57 -7.93 -0.49 0.59
N LEU A 58 -8.46 -1.45 -0.18
CA LEU A 58 -7.72 -2.08 -1.27
C LEU A 58 -7.34 -1.06 -2.37
N ASN A 59 -8.25 -0.15 -2.72
CA ASN A 59 -7.98 0.92 -3.68
C ASN A 59 -6.92 1.89 -3.16
N GLY A 60 -7.01 2.29 -1.89
CA GLY A 60 -5.96 3.10 -1.25
C GLY A 60 -4.60 2.41 -1.25
N LEU A 61 -4.57 1.09 -1.05
CA LEU A 61 -3.34 0.30 -1.10
C LEU A 61 -2.74 0.26 -2.53
N ARG A 62 -3.58 0.10 -3.57
CA ARG A 62 -3.14 0.23 -4.97
C ARG A 62 -2.55 1.60 -5.28
N SER A 63 -3.16 2.68 -4.75
CA SER A 63 -2.62 4.03 -4.92
C SER A 63 -1.24 4.21 -4.27
N LEU A 64 -1.01 3.59 -3.10
CA LEU A 64 0.31 3.59 -2.47
C LEU A 64 1.33 2.80 -3.28
N PHE A 65 0.96 1.64 -3.84
CA PHE A 65 1.81 0.86 -4.74
C PHE A 65 2.17 1.65 -6.01
N LYS A 66 1.20 2.34 -6.62
CA LYS A 66 1.45 3.23 -7.75
C LYS A 66 2.42 4.36 -7.40
N LYS A 67 2.26 4.98 -6.22
CA LYS A 67 3.20 6.00 -5.74
C LYS A 67 4.61 5.44 -5.57
N ALA A 68 4.73 4.26 -4.96
CA ALA A 68 6.01 3.57 -4.80
C ALA A 68 6.67 3.21 -6.14
N ASN A 69 5.90 2.79 -7.14
CA ASN A 69 6.39 2.55 -8.49
C ASN A 69 7.00 3.80 -9.12
N THR A 70 6.39 4.97 -8.87
CA THR A 70 6.90 6.25 -9.38
C THR A 70 8.15 6.70 -8.62
N THR A 71 8.13 6.64 -7.29
CA THR A 71 9.24 7.19 -6.47
C THR A 71 10.40 6.21 -6.32
N ARG A 72 10.19 4.90 -6.52
CA ARG A 72 11.20 3.85 -6.39
C ARG A 72 11.07 2.81 -7.52
N PRO A 73 11.33 3.21 -8.79
CA PRO A 73 11.09 2.37 -9.97
C PRO A 73 11.85 1.04 -9.98
N LYS A 74 12.97 0.93 -9.23
CA LYS A 74 13.69 -0.32 -8.99
C LYS A 74 12.79 -1.47 -8.53
N TYR A 75 11.75 -1.18 -7.74
CA TYR A 75 10.83 -2.20 -7.21
C TYR A 75 9.58 -2.42 -8.06
N LYS A 76 9.44 -1.71 -9.19
CA LYS A 76 8.19 -1.65 -9.95
C LYS A 76 7.68 -3.02 -10.39
N THR A 77 8.55 -3.84 -10.98
CA THR A 77 8.18 -5.18 -11.44
C THR A 77 7.67 -6.05 -10.29
N MET A 78 8.33 -6.00 -9.13
CA MET A 78 7.95 -6.76 -7.95
C MET A 78 6.57 -6.32 -7.42
N LEU A 79 6.35 -5.01 -7.31
CA LEU A 79 5.09 -4.43 -6.85
C LEU A 79 3.94 -4.72 -7.84
N ASP A 80 4.17 -4.59 -9.15
CA ASP A 80 3.17 -4.90 -10.18
C ASP A 80 2.79 -6.39 -10.18
N SER A 81 3.76 -7.28 -9.99
CA SER A 81 3.49 -8.72 -9.84
C SER A 81 2.64 -9.01 -8.59
N TYR A 82 2.91 -8.34 -7.46
CA TYR A 82 2.10 -8.48 -6.25
C TYR A 82 0.67 -8.01 -6.47
N VAL A 83 0.48 -6.88 -7.17
CA VAL A 83 -0.85 -6.36 -7.53
C VAL A 83 -1.64 -7.42 -8.31
N LYS A 84 -1.03 -8.01 -9.35
CA LYS A 84 -1.68 -9.05 -10.17
C LYS A 84 -1.98 -10.33 -9.39
N ALA A 85 -1.04 -10.76 -8.55
CA ALA A 85 -1.17 -12.01 -7.82
C ALA A 85 -2.15 -11.92 -6.65
N ILE A 86 -2.27 -10.75 -6.01
CA ILE A 86 -2.99 -10.58 -4.73
C ILE A 86 -4.11 -9.56 -4.84
N PHE A 87 -3.84 -8.32 -5.28
CA PHE A 87 -4.87 -7.29 -5.26
C PHE A 87 -5.97 -7.52 -6.29
N ASP A 88 -5.64 -8.02 -7.48
CA ASP A 88 -6.64 -8.31 -8.51
C ASP A 88 -7.60 -9.41 -8.03
N PRO A 89 -7.13 -10.56 -7.51
CA PRO A 89 -8.03 -11.56 -6.91
C PRO A 89 -8.79 -11.06 -5.68
N LEU A 90 -8.17 -10.28 -4.78
CA LEU A 90 -8.89 -9.69 -3.64
C LEU A 90 -10.04 -8.77 -4.10
N ALA A 91 -9.83 -7.96 -5.15
CA ALA A 91 -10.87 -7.10 -5.69
C ALA A 91 -12.06 -7.93 -6.20
N LEU A 92 -11.80 -9.03 -6.90
CA LEU A 92 -12.85 -9.96 -7.35
C LEU A 92 -13.64 -10.54 -6.17
N GLN A 93 -12.96 -10.93 -5.08
CA GLN A 93 -13.65 -11.51 -3.93
C GLN A 93 -14.41 -10.46 -3.10
N ILE A 94 -13.94 -9.22 -3.07
CA ILE A 94 -14.67 -8.10 -2.47
C ILE A 94 -15.96 -7.83 -3.26
N GLU A 95 -15.90 -7.80 -4.59
CA GLU A 95 -17.06 -7.61 -5.45
C GLU A 95 -18.07 -8.76 -5.29
N ALA A 96 -17.57 -10.00 -5.28
CA ALA A 96 -18.39 -11.19 -5.06
C ALA A 96 -18.88 -11.34 -3.60
N LYS A 97 -18.40 -10.51 -2.67
CA LYS A 97 -18.65 -10.62 -1.22
C LYS A 97 -18.35 -12.02 -0.66
N ASN A 98 -17.35 -12.68 -1.22
CA ASN A 98 -16.98 -14.05 -0.87
C ASN A 98 -15.85 -14.04 0.17
N PHE A 99 -16.23 -14.08 1.45
CA PHE A 99 -15.24 -14.00 2.53
C PHE A 99 -14.29 -15.20 2.57
N VAL A 100 -14.75 -16.41 2.24
CA VAL A 100 -13.93 -17.62 2.28
C VAL A 100 -12.77 -17.51 1.29
N GLU A 101 -13.08 -17.16 0.04
CA GLU A 101 -12.06 -17.00 -1.00
C GLU A 101 -11.22 -15.73 -0.79
N PHE A 102 -11.83 -14.66 -0.27
CA PHE A 102 -11.12 -13.46 0.13
C PHE A 102 -10.05 -13.78 1.18
N GLU A 103 -10.40 -14.49 2.26
CA GLU A 103 -9.48 -14.85 3.33
C GLU A 103 -8.34 -15.73 2.82
N ARG A 104 -8.64 -16.70 1.95
CA ARG A 104 -7.62 -17.54 1.31
C ARG A 104 -6.61 -16.71 0.54
N CYS A 105 -7.08 -15.80 -0.32
CA CYS A 105 -6.21 -14.91 -1.10
C CYS A 105 -5.44 -13.93 -0.19
N TYR A 106 -6.09 -13.40 0.84
CA TYR A 106 -5.46 -12.48 1.79
C TYR A 106 -4.27 -13.13 2.51
N ARG A 107 -4.43 -14.39 2.96
CA ARG A 107 -3.33 -15.15 3.60
C ARG A 107 -2.16 -15.40 2.65
N GLN A 108 -2.44 -15.70 1.38
CA GLN A 108 -1.39 -15.80 0.35
C GLN A 108 -0.64 -14.48 0.16
N GLY A 109 -1.35 -13.34 0.29
CA GLY A 109 -0.73 -12.02 0.24
C GLY A 109 0.25 -11.79 1.40
N ILE A 110 -0.12 -12.17 2.63
CA ILE A 110 0.81 -12.10 3.78
C ILE A 110 2.09 -12.91 3.51
N GLU A 111 1.95 -14.14 3.03
CA GLU A 111 3.10 -15.00 2.73
C GLU A 111 4.00 -14.38 1.66
N LEU A 112 3.41 -13.86 0.58
CA LEU A 112 4.16 -13.23 -0.51
C LEU A 112 4.82 -11.92 -0.05
N ALA A 113 4.14 -11.09 0.75
CA ALA A 113 4.70 -9.86 1.29
C ALA A 113 5.91 -10.15 2.19
N ASN A 114 5.82 -11.15 3.06
CA ASN A 114 6.94 -11.57 3.91
C ASN A 114 8.12 -12.12 3.11
N LYS A 115 7.87 -12.87 2.02
CA LYS A 115 8.92 -13.27 1.06
C LYS A 115 9.57 -12.06 0.40
N MET A 116 8.77 -11.07 0.00
CA MET A 116 9.27 -9.83 -0.60
C MET A 116 10.15 -9.04 0.37
N HIS A 117 9.75 -8.90 1.64
CA HIS A 117 10.60 -8.28 2.67
C HIS A 117 11.96 -9.00 2.78
N GLY A 118 11.97 -10.33 2.84
CA GLY A 118 13.23 -11.10 2.82
C GLY A 118 14.08 -10.82 1.57
N SER A 119 13.48 -10.87 0.37
CA SER A 119 14.20 -10.62 -0.90
C SER A 119 14.70 -9.18 -1.08
N THR A 120 14.20 -8.24 -0.27
CA THR A 120 14.59 -6.83 -0.28
C THR A 120 15.53 -6.46 0.87
N ASN A 121 16.14 -7.47 1.51
CA ASN A 121 17.06 -7.33 2.65
C ASN A 121 16.41 -6.77 3.92
N HIS A 122 15.12 -7.08 4.12
CA HIS A 122 14.38 -6.79 5.34
C HIS A 122 13.73 -8.04 5.98
N PRO A 123 14.46 -9.16 6.17
CA PRO A 123 13.90 -10.39 6.72
C PRO A 123 13.38 -10.24 8.16
N GLU A 124 13.83 -9.22 8.89
CA GLU A 124 13.33 -8.84 10.22
C GLU A 124 11.84 -8.43 10.20
N ILE A 125 11.29 -8.07 9.03
CA ILE A 125 9.90 -7.68 8.87
C ILE A 125 9.04 -8.91 8.55
N LEU A 126 8.64 -9.62 9.60
CA LEU A 126 7.63 -10.68 9.53
C LEU A 126 6.25 -10.14 9.92
N TRP A 127 5.51 -9.69 8.91
CA TRP A 127 4.18 -9.15 9.10
C TRP A 127 3.18 -10.25 9.50
N LYS A 128 2.34 -9.93 10.48
CA LYS A 128 1.27 -10.80 10.97
C LYS A 128 0.00 -9.98 11.10
N LEU A 129 -1.13 -10.58 10.75
CA LEU A 129 -2.44 -9.99 11.00
C LEU A 129 -2.64 -9.89 12.53
N PRO A 130 -2.86 -8.69 13.09
CA PRO A 130 -3.26 -8.56 14.50
C PRO A 130 -4.50 -9.40 14.79
N SER A 131 -4.66 -9.95 15.99
CA SER A 131 -5.82 -10.80 16.31
C SER A 131 -7.08 -9.99 16.64
N ALA A 132 -6.92 -8.78 17.18
CA ALA A 132 -8.01 -7.86 17.48
C ALA A 132 -8.27 -6.94 16.26
N PRO A 133 -9.55 -6.71 15.89
CA PRO A 133 -9.90 -5.76 14.84
C PRO A 133 -9.55 -4.31 15.22
N PRO A 134 -9.39 -3.41 14.23
CA PRO A 134 -9.26 -1.97 14.49
C PRO A 134 -10.50 -1.46 15.24
N GLN A 135 -10.28 -0.79 16.36
CA GLN A 135 -11.35 -0.31 17.24
C GLN A 135 -11.88 1.09 16.85
N HIS A 136 -11.22 1.76 15.91
CA HIS A 136 -11.54 3.13 15.52
C HIS A 136 -12.49 3.23 14.31
N LEU A 137 -13.00 2.09 13.82
CA LEU A 137 -13.85 2.01 12.63
C LEU A 137 -15.04 1.06 12.84
N GLU A 138 -16.17 1.41 12.24
CA GLU A 138 -17.31 0.51 12.09
C GLU A 138 -17.06 -0.48 10.94
N LEU A 139 -16.91 -1.75 11.29
CA LEU A 139 -16.55 -2.82 10.37
C LEU A 139 -17.77 -3.63 9.87
N GLY A 140 -18.95 -3.34 10.41
CA GLY A 140 -20.22 -3.91 9.98
C GLY A 140 -20.68 -3.35 8.62
N PRO A 141 -21.66 -3.99 7.96
CA PRO A 141 -22.20 -3.50 6.71
C PRO A 141 -22.65 -2.03 6.80
N CYS A 142 -22.44 -1.27 5.73
CA CYS A 142 -23.05 0.06 5.63
C CYS A 142 -24.58 -0.08 5.68
N VAL A 143 -25.21 0.70 6.55
CA VAL A 143 -26.67 0.90 6.61
C VAL A 143 -27.13 1.81 5.48
#